data_AF-S7V7V8-F1
#
_entry.id   AF-S7V7V8-F1
#
_cell.length_a   1.000
_cell.length_b   1.000
_cell.length_c   1.000
_cell.angle_alpha   90.00
_cell.angle_beta   90.00
_cell.angle_gamma   90.00
#
_symmetry.space_group_name_H-M   'P 1'
#
loop_
_entity.id
_entity.type
_entity.pdbx_description
1 polymer ?
#
loop_
_entity_poly.entity_id
_entity_poly.type
_entity_poly.pdbx_seq_one_letter_code
_entity_poly.pdbx_strand_id
1 'polypeptide(L)'
;MAQSDPFKFDIAPTSPNAYAFSKYVDLPESSYTGLVPISIPIGSINEKGANVDITLSYHASGIKVDEIASWVGLGWSLNAGGVITREERDMAERPGEDGDILPSRLDIGFPDLNPDTGRFDDLNVLFKAINKSHLYDIEPDIFYYNFGNRTGKFVFDEKGDVQFYKYEDIKIEFVKSNPSSAVSAINSKFIITDENGIIYEFDEIDIAYSVEFSEMIPTSWYLTKIVSPQGGEIMFKYSKRVAKHYYNQKTSLLIDEGKNIDHYGWPAPELHWGISNEIFLESISSSNSGSIKFSVGTSPRLDYRSNMPSFALDEISFFDLYDEPIKHVQFNTSYFVAPEFNSDFAAYGSPDIVAFEHLRYRLKLDAVTFLSGDKSYSQPPYKLDYYTDVNPTLYNLPYRLSVNQDHWGYFNDAGNSTLIPEITWTVYTGQWFEMFLRMEGYSTNNFVGGANREGDSIAVKACALHKISYPTGGYRVYNLESNDFDDSEEGYRIGGGLRIGSIVNYDNNDLITNKKHSSIKILIRR
;
A
#
# COMPACT_ATOMS: atom_id res chain seq x y z
N MET A 1 34.39 -1.51 -17.97
CA MET A 1 33.78 -0.18 -17.80
C MET A 1 32.63 -0.39 -16.83
N ALA A 2 32.69 0.23 -15.65
CA ALA A 2 31.67 0.07 -14.63
C ALA A 2 30.40 0.78 -15.10
N GLN A 3 29.37 0.00 -15.43
CA GLN A 3 28.03 0.50 -15.67
C GLN A 3 27.47 0.89 -14.31
N SER A 4 27.35 2.19 -14.06
CA SER A 4 26.50 2.70 -12.99
C SER A 4 25.12 2.07 -13.17
N ASP A 5 24.55 1.50 -12.11
CA ASP A 5 23.17 1.02 -12.09
C ASP A 5 22.27 2.11 -12.69
N PRO A 6 21.72 1.93 -13.92
CA PRO A 6 20.93 2.96 -14.57
C PRO A 6 19.53 3.04 -13.96
N PHE A 7 19.17 2.12 -13.06
CA PHE A 7 17.85 2.03 -12.46
C PHE A 7 17.87 2.60 -11.04
N LYS A 8 17.83 3.93 -10.96
CA LYS A 8 17.18 4.58 -9.83
C LYS A 8 15.68 4.53 -10.13
N PHE A 9 14.92 3.91 -9.23
CA PHE A 9 13.47 4.03 -9.25
C PHE A 9 13.09 4.84 -8.03
N ASP A 10 13.06 6.17 -8.16
CA ASP A 10 12.45 7.02 -7.14
C ASP A 10 10.92 6.97 -7.32
N ILE A 11 10.29 5.93 -6.81
CA ILE A 11 8.83 5.77 -6.87
C ILE A 11 8.17 6.88 -6.05
N ALA A 12 7.24 7.63 -6.66
CA ALA A 12 6.42 8.61 -5.98
C ALA A 12 5.53 7.92 -4.93
N PRO A 13 5.72 8.15 -3.61
CA PRO A 13 5.01 7.39 -2.59
C PRO A 13 3.52 7.75 -2.57
N THR A 14 2.66 6.73 -2.61
CA THR A 14 1.21 6.90 -2.42
C THR A 14 0.90 7.26 -0.96
N SER A 15 -0.14 8.07 -0.70
CA SER A 15 -0.52 8.40 0.68
C SER A 15 -0.96 7.15 1.47
N PRO A 16 -0.82 7.15 2.81
CA PRO A 16 -1.16 5.98 3.63
C PRO A 16 -2.61 5.51 3.47
N ASN A 17 -3.55 6.44 3.30
CA ASN A 17 -4.96 6.11 3.08
C ASN A 17 -5.17 5.41 1.74
N ALA A 18 -4.48 5.85 0.67
CA ALA A 18 -4.55 5.24 -0.65
C ALA A 18 -3.83 3.89 -0.72
N TYR A 19 -2.61 3.79 -0.15
CA TYR A 19 -1.83 2.55 -0.08
C TYR A 19 -2.61 1.42 0.61
N ALA A 20 -3.35 1.74 1.67
CA ALA A 20 -4.17 0.77 2.39
C ALA A 20 -5.17 0.07 1.44
N PHE A 21 -5.69 0.73 0.40
CA PHE A 21 -6.58 0.13 -0.58
C PHE A 21 -5.86 -0.77 -1.58
N SER A 22 -4.70 -0.35 -2.12
CA SER A 22 -3.91 -1.18 -3.04
C SER A 22 -3.53 -2.53 -2.43
N LYS A 23 -3.24 -2.56 -1.12
CA LYS A 23 -2.94 -3.80 -0.37
C LYS A 23 -4.08 -4.84 -0.46
N TYR A 24 -5.34 -4.42 -0.48
CA TYR A 24 -6.49 -5.33 -0.66
C TYR A 24 -6.62 -5.86 -2.10
N VAL A 25 -6.06 -5.16 -3.10
CA VAL A 25 -6.08 -5.61 -4.49
C VAL A 25 -4.98 -6.63 -4.74
N ASP A 26 -3.76 -6.38 -4.26
CA ASP A 26 -2.62 -7.29 -4.47
C ASP A 26 -2.69 -8.55 -3.63
N LEU A 27 -3.24 -8.44 -2.41
CA LEU A 27 -3.47 -9.58 -1.52
C LEU A 27 -4.97 -9.66 -1.22
N PRO A 28 -5.77 -10.12 -2.20
CA PRO A 28 -7.21 -10.20 -2.06
C PRO A 28 -7.57 -11.19 -0.97
N GLU A 29 -8.56 -10.86 -0.16
CA GLU A 29 -9.06 -11.75 0.89
C GLU A 29 -9.86 -12.88 0.26
N SER A 30 -9.33 -14.09 0.34
CA SER A 30 -9.98 -15.28 -0.18
C SER A 30 -9.59 -16.51 0.62
N SER A 31 -10.41 -17.56 0.52
CA SER A 31 -10.03 -18.87 1.05
C SER A 31 -8.70 -19.37 0.48
N TYR A 32 -8.35 -18.96 -0.75
CA TYR A 32 -7.08 -19.27 -1.37
C TYR A 32 -5.92 -18.48 -0.75
N THR A 33 -6.07 -17.20 -0.43
CA THR A 33 -4.98 -16.45 0.26
C THR A 33 -4.92 -16.74 1.77
N GLY A 34 -5.87 -17.52 2.31
CA GLY A 34 -5.98 -17.79 3.74
C GLY A 34 -6.40 -16.56 4.55
N LEU A 35 -6.86 -15.51 3.89
CA LEU A 35 -7.35 -14.27 4.50
C LEU A 35 -8.89 -14.25 4.46
N VAL A 36 -9.51 -13.79 5.54
CA VAL A 36 -10.97 -13.65 5.66
C VAL A 36 -11.27 -12.17 5.88
N PRO A 37 -12.31 -11.62 5.22
CA PRO A 37 -12.71 -10.24 5.45
C PRO A 37 -13.08 -9.97 6.90
N ILE A 38 -12.36 -9.03 7.51
CA ILE A 38 -12.64 -8.50 8.84
C ILE A 38 -13.16 -7.09 8.66
N SER A 39 -14.45 -6.89 8.91
CA SER A 39 -15.08 -5.58 8.75
C SER A 39 -16.04 -5.21 9.87
N ILE A 40 -16.18 -3.89 10.09
CA ILE A 40 -17.15 -3.28 11.00
C ILE A 40 -18.05 -2.35 10.15
N PRO A 41 -19.35 -2.65 10.01
CA PRO A 41 -20.26 -1.78 9.28
C PRO A 41 -20.54 -0.51 10.09
N ILE A 42 -20.40 0.66 9.45
CA ILE A 42 -20.59 1.98 10.07
C ILE A 42 -21.95 2.55 9.68
N GLY A 43 -22.32 2.45 8.41
CA GLY A 43 -23.60 2.95 7.88
C GLY A 43 -23.59 2.97 6.36
N SER A 44 -24.57 3.62 5.76
CA SER A 44 -24.62 3.81 4.32
C SER A 44 -25.45 5.04 3.95
N ILE A 45 -25.28 5.52 2.72
CA ILE A 45 -26.15 6.50 2.08
C ILE A 45 -26.60 5.96 0.73
N ASN A 46 -27.90 6.05 0.47
CA ASN A 46 -28.55 5.48 -0.71
C ASN A 46 -29.31 6.57 -1.45
N GLU A 47 -29.15 6.68 -2.76
CA GLU A 47 -29.85 7.65 -3.59
C GLU A 47 -30.27 6.99 -4.91
N LYS A 48 -31.57 6.74 -5.07
CA LYS A 48 -32.20 6.23 -6.30
C LYS A 48 -31.44 5.08 -6.98
N GLY A 49 -30.92 4.12 -6.21
CA GLY A 49 -30.20 2.94 -6.74
C GLY A 49 -28.68 3.06 -6.69
N ALA A 50 -28.12 4.26 -6.49
CA ALA A 50 -26.73 4.41 -6.06
C ALA A 50 -26.63 4.18 -4.55
N ASN A 51 -25.66 3.37 -4.12
CA ASN A 51 -25.40 3.09 -2.70
C ASN A 51 -23.92 3.32 -2.37
N VAL A 52 -23.66 3.88 -1.21
CA VAL A 52 -22.33 4.00 -0.62
C VAL A 52 -22.37 3.39 0.77
N ASP A 53 -21.81 2.20 0.90
CA ASP A 53 -21.60 1.55 2.19
C ASP A 53 -20.34 2.11 2.85
N ILE A 54 -20.47 2.46 4.13
CA ILE A 54 -19.36 2.90 4.97
C ILE A 54 -18.96 1.76 5.88
N THR A 55 -17.74 1.28 5.73
CA THR A 55 -17.21 0.15 6.50
C THR A 55 -15.77 0.40 6.90
N LEU A 56 -15.39 -0.07 8.09
CA LEU A 56 -13.98 -0.27 8.42
C LEU A 56 -13.58 -1.68 8.03
N SER A 57 -12.44 -1.83 7.37
CA SER A 57 -11.84 -3.12 7.04
C SER A 57 -10.46 -3.25 7.67
N TYR A 58 -10.10 -4.45 8.09
CA TYR A 58 -8.76 -4.79 8.58
C TYR A 58 -8.11 -5.86 7.70
N HIS A 59 -6.89 -5.61 7.25
CA HIS A 59 -6.15 -6.55 6.41
C HIS A 59 -5.26 -7.47 7.26
N ALA A 60 -5.59 -8.77 7.30
CA ALA A 60 -4.97 -9.73 8.21
C ALA A 60 -3.62 -10.32 7.75
N SER A 61 -2.97 -9.78 6.70
CA SER A 61 -1.67 -10.25 6.20
C SER A 61 -0.47 -9.94 7.09
N GLY A 62 -0.70 -9.35 8.27
CA GLY A 62 0.35 -8.82 9.13
C GLY A 62 0.72 -7.39 8.75
N ILE A 63 1.63 -6.83 9.55
CA ILE A 63 2.05 -5.44 9.45
C ILE A 63 3.52 -5.40 9.01
N LYS A 64 3.82 -4.66 7.95
CA LYS A 64 5.22 -4.46 7.52
C LYS A 64 5.93 -3.47 8.43
N VAL A 65 7.25 -3.61 8.57
CA VAL A 65 8.06 -2.72 9.42
C VAL A 65 7.90 -1.25 9.02
N ASP A 66 7.85 -0.98 7.71
CA ASP A 66 7.80 0.38 7.16
C ASP A 66 6.37 0.90 6.96
N GLU A 67 5.33 0.10 7.29
CA GLU A 67 3.92 0.43 7.08
C GLU A 67 3.50 1.67 7.90
N ILE A 68 2.79 2.59 7.23
CA ILE A 68 2.20 3.79 7.83
C ILE A 68 0.72 3.50 8.11
N ALA A 69 0.28 3.82 9.33
CA ALA A 69 -1.13 3.70 9.67
C ALA A 69 -1.98 4.70 8.89
N SER A 70 -3.16 4.26 8.42
CA SER A 70 -4.18 5.16 7.91
C SER A 70 -4.68 6.10 9.02
N TRP A 71 -5.47 7.10 8.67
CA TRP A 71 -6.11 7.97 9.65
C TRP A 71 -7.08 7.27 10.63
N VAL A 72 -7.43 6.00 10.40
CA VAL A 72 -8.24 5.20 11.34
C VAL A 72 -7.42 4.20 12.14
N GLY A 73 -6.14 3.97 11.82
CA GLY A 73 -5.25 3.07 12.56
C GLY A 73 -4.46 2.09 11.68
N LEU A 74 -3.41 1.49 12.24
CA LEU A 74 -2.51 0.56 11.56
C LEU A 74 -3.25 -0.72 11.13
N GLY A 75 -3.09 -1.10 9.86
CA GLY A 75 -3.79 -2.25 9.25
C GLY A 75 -5.30 -2.04 9.02
N TRP A 76 -5.88 -0.93 9.46
CA TRP A 76 -7.27 -0.57 9.23
C TRP A 76 -7.43 0.41 8.06
N SER A 77 -8.49 0.27 7.28
CA SER A 77 -8.90 1.20 6.23
C SER A 77 -10.38 1.53 6.37
N LEU A 78 -10.74 2.76 6.02
CA LEU A 78 -12.14 3.21 5.95
C LEU A 78 -12.60 3.19 4.49
N ASN A 79 -13.51 2.29 4.14
CA ASN A 79 -14.19 2.32 2.86
C ASN A 79 -15.42 3.22 3.01
N ALA A 80 -15.38 4.41 2.41
CA ALA A 80 -16.45 5.40 2.49
C ALA A 80 -16.58 6.19 1.16
N GLY A 81 -16.23 5.57 0.04
CA GLY A 81 -16.17 6.20 -1.27
C GLY A 81 -15.42 5.30 -2.23
N GLY A 82 -14.59 5.90 -3.08
CA GLY A 82 -13.70 5.15 -3.95
C GLY A 82 -12.41 5.90 -4.24
N VAL A 83 -11.40 5.15 -4.66
CA VAL A 83 -10.11 5.67 -5.10
C VAL A 83 -9.58 4.84 -6.25
N ILE A 84 -8.88 5.49 -7.17
CA ILE A 84 -7.98 4.85 -8.13
C ILE A 84 -6.57 5.28 -7.74
N THR A 85 -5.68 4.33 -7.49
CA THR A 85 -4.28 4.61 -7.14
C THR A 85 -3.37 4.14 -8.26
N ARG A 86 -2.21 4.77 -8.39
CA ARG A 86 -1.20 4.43 -9.40
C ARG A 86 0.06 3.88 -8.73
N GLU A 87 0.59 2.81 -9.29
CA GLU A 87 1.99 2.40 -9.20
C GLU A 87 2.68 2.86 -10.48
N GLU A 88 3.47 3.93 -10.36
CA GLU A 88 4.22 4.50 -11.46
C GLU A 88 5.38 3.58 -11.85
N ARG A 89 5.55 3.33 -13.14
CA ARG A 89 6.69 2.58 -13.69
C ARG A 89 7.35 3.42 -14.78
N ASP A 90 8.56 3.88 -14.49
CA ASP A 90 9.28 4.86 -15.31
C ASP A 90 8.55 6.20 -15.41
N MET A 91 7.63 6.40 -16.36
CA MET A 91 7.02 7.71 -16.62
C MET A 91 5.51 7.73 -16.40
N ALA A 92 5.06 8.64 -15.54
CA ALA A 92 3.65 8.89 -15.29
C ALA A 92 2.75 9.03 -16.55
N GLU A 93 1.87 8.05 -16.77
CA GLU A 93 0.83 8.06 -17.80
C GLU A 93 -0.21 9.18 -17.53
N ARG A 94 -0.70 9.83 -18.59
CA ARG A 94 -1.64 10.96 -18.56
C ARG A 94 -2.48 11.08 -19.84
N PRO A 95 -3.69 11.66 -19.79
CA PRO A 95 -4.50 11.90 -20.98
C PRO A 95 -3.88 13.01 -21.85
N GLY A 96 -3.78 12.75 -23.16
CA GLY A 96 -3.32 13.67 -24.21
C GLY A 96 -4.40 14.64 -24.71
N GLU A 97 -4.18 15.27 -25.87
CA GLU A 97 -5.15 16.22 -26.45
C GLU A 97 -6.28 15.53 -27.20
N ASP A 98 -5.98 14.39 -27.85
CA ASP A 98 -6.90 13.70 -28.75
C ASP A 98 -7.52 12.43 -28.10
N GLY A 99 -7.38 12.29 -26.78
CA GLY A 99 -7.85 11.12 -26.02
C GLY A 99 -6.85 9.96 -25.99
N ASP A 100 -5.64 10.18 -26.52
CA ASP A 100 -4.49 9.30 -26.38
C ASP A 100 -3.93 9.28 -24.95
N ILE A 101 -3.15 8.25 -24.62
CA ILE A 101 -2.39 8.18 -23.37
C ILE A 101 -0.93 8.50 -23.67
N LEU A 102 -0.36 9.41 -22.88
CA LEU A 102 1.03 9.86 -22.95
C LEU A 102 1.78 9.43 -21.69
N PRO A 103 3.09 9.17 -21.76
CA PRO A 103 3.89 9.07 -22.99
C PRO A 103 3.46 7.87 -23.86
N SER A 104 3.68 7.97 -25.17
CA SER A 104 3.40 6.84 -26.05
C SER A 104 4.37 5.70 -25.75
N ARG A 105 3.84 4.50 -25.51
CA ARG A 105 4.67 3.32 -25.30
C ARG A 105 5.22 2.80 -26.62
N LEU A 106 6.48 2.35 -26.57
CA LEU A 106 7.15 1.72 -27.71
C LEU A 106 7.05 0.21 -27.62
N ASP A 107 6.52 -0.44 -28.65
CA ASP A 107 6.77 -1.87 -28.89
C ASP A 107 8.23 -2.04 -29.35
N ILE A 108 9.12 -2.30 -28.39
CA ILE A 108 10.54 -2.53 -28.67
C ILE A 108 10.83 -3.94 -29.21
N GLY A 109 9.84 -4.84 -29.29
CA GLY A 109 10.02 -6.23 -29.74
C GLY A 109 11.18 -6.97 -29.05
N PHE A 110 11.57 -8.13 -29.62
CA PHE A 110 12.88 -8.72 -29.31
C PHE A 110 13.87 -8.33 -30.41
N PRO A 111 15.09 -7.90 -30.07
CA PRO A 111 16.09 -7.54 -31.08
C PRO A 111 16.44 -8.75 -31.96
N ASP A 112 16.29 -8.60 -33.28
CA ASP A 112 16.72 -9.59 -34.28
C ASP A 112 18.24 -9.50 -34.47
N LEU A 113 18.94 -10.61 -34.23
CA LEU A 113 20.40 -10.71 -34.22
C LEU A 113 21.01 -10.88 -35.62
N ASN A 114 20.20 -10.95 -36.68
CA ASN A 114 20.72 -11.13 -38.02
C ASN A 114 21.34 -9.82 -38.54
N PRO A 115 22.67 -9.73 -38.77
CA PRO A 115 23.31 -8.51 -39.27
C PRO A 115 22.87 -8.12 -40.69
N ASP A 116 22.28 -9.04 -41.46
CA ASP A 116 21.81 -8.81 -42.83
C ASP A 116 20.31 -8.42 -42.90
N THR A 117 19.53 -8.63 -41.82
CA THR A 117 18.11 -8.19 -41.70
C THR A 117 17.87 -7.27 -40.48
N GLY A 118 18.92 -6.92 -39.74
CA GLY A 118 18.83 -6.55 -38.33
C GLY A 118 18.43 -5.11 -38.05
N ARG A 119 17.38 -4.98 -37.24
CA ARG A 119 16.96 -3.77 -36.52
C ARG A 119 17.97 -3.39 -35.43
N PHE A 120 19.18 -2.97 -35.80
CA PHE A 120 20.08 -2.26 -34.88
C PHE A 120 19.49 -0.92 -34.40
N ASP A 121 18.46 -0.43 -35.08
CA ASP A 121 17.68 0.75 -34.67
C ASP A 121 16.96 0.53 -33.33
N ASP A 122 16.56 -0.70 -32.97
CA ASP A 122 15.79 -0.97 -31.74
C ASP A 122 16.65 -0.85 -30.46
N LEU A 123 17.95 -1.13 -30.52
CA LEU A 123 18.88 -0.83 -29.42
C LEU A 123 19.10 0.67 -29.27
N ASN A 124 19.18 1.43 -30.36
CA ASN A 124 19.24 2.89 -30.30
C ASN A 124 17.93 3.50 -29.79
N VAL A 125 16.79 2.85 -30.04
CA VAL A 125 15.47 3.22 -29.49
C VAL A 125 15.40 2.89 -28.00
N LEU A 126 15.86 1.72 -27.55
CA LEU A 126 16.03 1.39 -26.14
C LEU A 126 16.96 2.40 -25.45
N PHE A 127 18.11 2.72 -26.05
CA PHE A 127 19.01 3.77 -25.55
C PHE A 127 18.40 5.19 -25.62
N LYS A 128 17.42 5.45 -26.48
CA LYS A 128 16.69 6.73 -26.54
C LYS A 128 15.56 6.82 -25.52
N ALA A 129 14.84 5.72 -25.26
CA ALA A 129 13.89 5.60 -24.15
C ALA A 129 14.62 5.77 -22.82
N ILE A 130 15.77 5.12 -22.65
CA ILE A 130 16.60 5.23 -21.44
C ILE A 130 17.33 6.59 -21.34
N ASN A 131 17.66 7.26 -22.47
CA ASN A 131 18.24 8.60 -22.45
C ASN A 131 17.13 9.65 -22.29
N LYS A 132 16.80 10.03 -21.04
CA LYS A 132 16.22 11.30 -20.49
C LYS A 132 15.49 12.30 -21.42
N SER A 133 14.98 11.87 -22.56
CA SER A 133 14.28 12.68 -23.55
C SER A 133 12.79 12.71 -23.23
N HIS A 134 12.34 11.82 -22.34
CA HIS A 134 10.98 11.78 -21.78
C HIS A 134 9.88 11.66 -22.86
N LEU A 135 10.22 11.09 -24.03
CA LEU A 135 9.29 10.96 -25.16
C LEU A 135 8.65 9.59 -25.23
N TYR A 136 9.25 8.57 -24.62
CA TYR A 136 8.82 7.19 -24.73
C TYR A 136 8.99 6.45 -23.42
N ASP A 137 8.03 5.58 -23.15
CA ASP A 137 8.00 4.69 -22.00
C ASP A 137 8.03 3.23 -22.47
N ILE A 138 8.65 2.37 -21.67
CA ILE A 138 8.83 0.94 -21.93
C ILE A 138 7.99 0.05 -21.00
N GLU A 139 7.39 0.60 -19.94
CA GLU A 139 6.58 -0.14 -18.98
C GLU A 139 5.26 0.60 -18.69
N PRO A 140 4.09 -0.06 -18.75
CA PRO A 140 2.84 0.60 -18.37
C PRO A 140 2.77 0.86 -16.87
N ASP A 141 2.19 2.00 -16.49
CA ASP A 141 1.73 2.25 -15.13
C ASP A 141 0.63 1.26 -14.74
N ILE A 142 0.65 0.78 -13.49
CA ILE A 142 -0.43 -0.07 -12.96
C ILE A 142 -1.39 0.78 -12.15
N PHE A 143 -2.68 0.74 -12.52
CA PHE A 143 -3.74 1.42 -11.80
C PHE A 143 -4.57 0.42 -11.01
N TYR A 144 -4.78 0.71 -9.73
CA TYR A 144 -5.62 -0.06 -8.81
C TYR A 144 -6.89 0.73 -8.52
N TYR A 145 -8.06 0.10 -8.62
CA TYR A 145 -9.32 0.74 -8.27
C TYR A 145 -9.98 0.05 -7.07
N ASN A 146 -10.63 0.85 -6.24
CA ASN A 146 -11.55 0.42 -5.18
C ASN A 146 -12.73 1.38 -5.15
N PHE A 147 -13.94 0.91 -5.47
CA PHE A 147 -15.18 1.70 -5.39
C PHE A 147 -16.40 0.78 -5.44
N GLY A 148 -17.52 1.16 -4.81
CA GLY A 148 -18.80 0.47 -5.00
C GLY A 148 -18.75 -1.06 -4.79
N ASN A 149 -17.98 -1.53 -3.78
CA ASN A 149 -17.69 -2.95 -3.52
C ASN A 149 -16.95 -3.70 -4.65
N ARG A 150 -16.29 -2.98 -5.55
CA ARG A 150 -15.41 -3.49 -6.60
C ARG A 150 -13.97 -3.14 -6.29
N THR A 151 -13.09 -4.09 -6.56
CA THR A 151 -11.65 -3.91 -6.47
C THR A 151 -10.97 -4.61 -7.63
N GLY A 152 -9.85 -4.07 -8.09
CA GLY A 152 -9.07 -4.68 -9.15
C GLY A 152 -7.98 -3.75 -9.65
N LYS A 153 -7.33 -4.17 -10.73
CA LYS A 153 -6.28 -3.39 -11.37
C LYS A 153 -6.30 -3.53 -12.88
N PHE A 154 -5.81 -2.49 -13.55
CA PHE A 154 -5.72 -2.40 -15.00
C PHE A 154 -4.43 -1.66 -15.40
N VAL A 155 -4.09 -1.80 -16.68
CA VAL A 155 -3.06 -1.00 -17.36
C VAL A 155 -3.70 -0.42 -18.61
N PHE A 156 -3.10 0.61 -19.20
CA PHE A 156 -3.42 0.96 -20.58
C PHE A 156 -2.62 0.04 -21.53
N ASP A 157 -3.03 -0.11 -22.78
CA ASP A 157 -2.17 -0.63 -23.86
C ASP A 157 -1.57 0.51 -24.70
N GLU A 158 -0.77 0.18 -25.72
CA GLU A 158 -0.10 1.15 -26.59
C GLU A 158 -1.06 2.09 -27.34
N LYS A 159 -2.36 1.76 -27.41
CA LYS A 159 -3.40 2.60 -28.02
C LYS A 159 -4.13 3.47 -27.00
N GLY A 160 -3.82 3.31 -25.72
CA GLY A 160 -4.53 3.96 -24.62
C GLY A 160 -5.81 3.24 -24.21
N ASP A 161 -6.03 2.00 -24.67
CA ASP A 161 -7.20 1.20 -24.27
C ASP A 161 -6.93 0.50 -22.93
N VAL A 162 -7.96 0.40 -22.09
CA VAL A 162 -7.87 -0.23 -20.76
C VAL A 162 -7.82 -1.75 -20.88
N GLN A 163 -6.80 -2.35 -20.27
CA GLN A 163 -6.59 -3.80 -20.18
C GLN A 163 -6.67 -4.25 -18.72
N PHE A 164 -7.66 -5.09 -18.42
CA PHE A 164 -7.85 -5.64 -17.07
C PHE A 164 -7.09 -6.95 -16.86
N TYR A 165 -6.55 -7.14 -15.66
CA TYR A 165 -5.95 -8.42 -15.26
C TYR A 165 -6.99 -9.53 -15.06
N LYS A 166 -8.24 -9.15 -14.79
CA LYS A 166 -9.39 -10.02 -14.66
C LYS A 166 -10.55 -9.35 -15.40
N TYR A 167 -11.34 -10.12 -16.14
CA TYR A 167 -12.50 -9.58 -16.85
C TYR A 167 -13.47 -8.89 -15.88
N GLU A 168 -13.88 -7.68 -16.23
CA GLU A 168 -14.81 -6.84 -15.47
C GLU A 168 -15.75 -6.14 -16.45
N ASP A 169 -17.02 -6.00 -16.08
CA ASP A 169 -18.06 -5.38 -16.93
C ASP A 169 -18.23 -3.90 -16.59
N ILE A 170 -17.13 -3.15 -16.71
CA ILE A 170 -17.07 -1.71 -16.44
C ILE A 170 -16.35 -1.00 -17.57
N LYS A 171 -16.77 0.24 -17.88
CA LYS A 171 -16.05 1.12 -18.81
C LYS A 171 -15.25 2.14 -18.00
N ILE A 172 -13.95 2.21 -18.21
CA ILE A 172 -13.06 3.20 -17.59
C ILE A 172 -12.60 4.21 -18.65
N GLU A 173 -12.74 5.49 -18.34
CA GLU A 173 -12.30 6.61 -19.18
C GLU A 173 -11.31 7.47 -18.38
N PHE A 174 -10.12 7.72 -18.95
CA PHE A 174 -9.12 8.60 -18.36
C PHE A 174 -9.00 9.86 -19.20
N VAL A 175 -9.43 11.00 -18.64
CA VAL A 175 -9.66 12.22 -19.40
C VAL A 175 -9.12 13.43 -18.68
N LYS A 176 -8.97 14.54 -19.39
CA LYS A 176 -8.60 15.83 -18.77
C LYS A 176 -9.72 16.29 -17.85
N SER A 177 -9.36 16.70 -16.63
CA SER A 177 -10.32 17.29 -15.68
C SER A 177 -10.89 18.60 -16.24
N ASN A 178 -10.02 19.47 -16.74
CA ASN A 178 -10.38 20.64 -17.54
C ASN A 178 -9.87 20.50 -18.99
N PRO A 179 -10.77 20.34 -19.98
CA PRO A 179 -10.40 20.20 -21.39
C PRO A 179 -9.59 21.38 -21.95
N SER A 180 -9.80 22.59 -21.43
CA SER A 180 -9.16 23.83 -21.89
C SER A 180 -7.77 24.08 -21.29
N SER A 181 -7.38 23.34 -20.26
CA SER A 181 -6.07 23.48 -19.61
C SER A 181 -4.98 22.73 -20.39
N ALA A 182 -3.70 23.06 -20.15
CA ALA A 182 -2.58 22.33 -20.73
C ALA A 182 -2.62 20.84 -20.37
N VAL A 183 -2.08 19.99 -21.25
CA VAL A 183 -1.92 18.56 -20.99
C VAL A 183 -0.92 18.39 -19.84
N SER A 184 -1.36 17.74 -18.76
CA SER A 184 -0.53 17.46 -17.58
C SER A 184 -1.17 16.32 -16.78
N ALA A 185 -0.35 15.51 -16.11
CA ALA A 185 -0.85 14.43 -15.26
C ALA A 185 -1.77 14.98 -14.16
N ILE A 186 -1.46 16.14 -13.56
CA ILE A 186 -2.28 16.76 -12.51
C ILE A 186 -3.59 17.37 -13.02
N ASN A 187 -3.84 17.39 -14.33
CA ASN A 187 -5.11 17.82 -14.93
C ASN A 187 -5.84 16.62 -15.51
N SER A 188 -6.11 15.61 -14.69
CA SER A 188 -6.71 14.37 -15.13
C SER A 188 -7.76 13.86 -14.15
N LYS A 189 -8.72 13.11 -14.66
CA LYS A 189 -9.75 12.44 -13.88
C LYS A 189 -10.15 11.12 -14.52
N PHE A 190 -10.69 10.24 -13.70
CA PHE A 190 -11.30 9.01 -14.18
C PHE A 190 -12.82 9.09 -14.12
N ILE A 191 -13.46 8.52 -15.13
CA ILE A 191 -14.90 8.27 -15.13
C ILE A 191 -15.08 6.78 -15.33
N ILE A 192 -15.82 6.13 -14.43
CA ILE A 192 -16.16 4.73 -14.55
C ILE A 192 -17.67 4.59 -14.70
N THR A 193 -18.12 3.84 -15.69
CA THR A 193 -19.54 3.45 -15.85
C THR A 193 -19.68 1.95 -15.60
N ASP A 194 -20.55 1.57 -14.67
CA ASP A 194 -20.83 0.16 -14.37
C ASP A 194 -21.88 -0.46 -15.31
N GLU A 195 -22.10 -1.76 -15.19
CA GLU A 195 -23.08 -2.50 -16.02
C GLU A 195 -24.53 -2.04 -15.83
N ASN A 196 -24.82 -1.34 -14.74
CA ASN A 196 -26.15 -0.79 -14.44
C ASN A 196 -26.31 0.64 -14.97
N GLY A 197 -25.26 1.24 -15.54
CA GLY A 197 -25.23 2.61 -16.02
C GLY A 197 -25.04 3.65 -14.91
N ILE A 198 -24.58 3.24 -13.71
CA ILE A 198 -24.15 4.17 -12.66
C ILE A 198 -22.78 4.71 -13.05
N ILE A 199 -22.64 6.03 -12.97
CA ILE A 199 -21.42 6.76 -13.31
C ILE A 199 -20.71 7.17 -12.04
N TYR A 200 -19.42 6.88 -11.95
CA TYR A 200 -18.52 7.20 -10.85
C TYR A 200 -17.43 8.14 -11.38
N GLU A 201 -17.31 9.34 -10.83
CA GLU A 201 -16.33 10.34 -11.24
C GLU A 201 -15.27 10.52 -10.15
N PHE A 202 -14.00 10.36 -10.52
CA PHE A 202 -12.83 10.47 -9.65
C PHE A 202 -11.97 11.66 -10.09
N ASP A 203 -12.17 12.80 -9.44
CA ASP A 203 -11.59 14.10 -9.88
C ASP A 203 -10.76 14.77 -8.77
N GLU A 204 -10.74 14.22 -7.56
CA GLU A 204 -9.93 14.77 -6.48
C GLU A 204 -8.57 14.06 -6.41
N ILE A 205 -7.49 14.75 -6.75
CA ILE A 205 -6.16 14.13 -6.89
C ILE A 205 -5.28 14.23 -5.64
N ASP A 206 -4.65 13.12 -5.31
CA ASP A 206 -3.44 13.06 -4.49
C ASP A 206 -2.22 13.10 -5.39
N ILE A 207 -1.20 13.86 -4.98
CA ILE A 207 0.04 14.06 -5.74
C ILE A 207 1.22 13.86 -4.81
N ALA A 208 2.29 13.27 -5.34
CA ALA A 208 3.57 13.17 -4.68
C ALA A 208 4.68 13.76 -5.55
N TYR A 209 5.69 14.33 -4.91
CA TYR A 209 6.86 14.86 -5.60
C TYR A 209 7.83 13.73 -5.95
N SER A 210 8.07 13.52 -7.25
CA SER A 210 9.16 12.66 -7.70
C SER A 210 10.46 13.47 -7.72
N VAL A 211 11.46 13.00 -6.97
CA VAL A 211 12.78 13.64 -6.92
C VAL A 211 13.54 13.44 -8.23
N GLU A 212 13.36 12.29 -8.87
CA GLU A 212 14.00 11.94 -10.12
C GLU A 212 13.50 12.78 -11.31
N PHE A 213 12.18 12.92 -11.43
CA PHE A 213 11.57 13.71 -12.51
C PHE A 213 11.43 15.20 -12.17
N SER A 214 11.70 15.58 -10.92
CA SER A 214 11.51 16.95 -10.42
C SER A 214 10.09 17.49 -10.69
N GLU A 215 9.09 16.61 -10.61
CA GLU A 215 7.69 16.89 -10.97
C GLU A 215 6.73 16.39 -9.88
N MET A 216 5.55 17.03 -9.81
CA MET A 216 4.42 16.55 -9.01
C MET A 216 3.60 15.56 -9.81
N ILE A 217 3.53 14.33 -9.33
CA ILE A 217 2.93 13.22 -10.04
C ILE A 217 1.67 12.80 -9.28
N PRO A 218 0.50 12.72 -9.95
CA PRO A 218 -0.68 12.13 -9.35
C PRO A 218 -0.42 10.69 -8.89
N THR A 219 -0.70 10.40 -7.64
CA THR A 219 -0.58 9.04 -7.11
C THR A 219 -1.94 8.41 -6.90
N SER A 220 -3.01 9.22 -6.80
CA SER A 220 -4.37 8.72 -6.65
C SER A 220 -5.45 9.73 -7.10
N TRP A 221 -6.61 9.22 -7.49
CA TRP A 221 -7.83 9.96 -7.83
C TRP A 221 -8.98 9.46 -6.96
N TYR A 222 -9.56 10.34 -6.16
CA TYR A 222 -10.65 10.03 -5.23
C TYR A 222 -12.01 10.33 -5.86
N LEU A 223 -12.98 9.48 -5.56
CA LEU A 223 -14.36 9.56 -6.02
C LEU A 223 -15.03 10.84 -5.52
N THR A 224 -15.38 11.76 -6.41
CA THR A 224 -16.03 13.03 -6.07
C THR A 224 -17.54 12.99 -6.29
N LYS A 225 -18.03 12.11 -7.18
CA LYS A 225 -19.43 12.06 -7.56
C LYS A 225 -19.88 10.67 -8.01
N ILE A 226 -21.10 10.30 -7.64
CA ILE A 226 -21.84 9.16 -8.20
C ILE A 226 -23.14 9.68 -8.81
N VAL A 227 -23.43 9.28 -10.04
CA VAL A 227 -24.68 9.59 -10.75
C VAL A 227 -25.43 8.30 -11.05
N SER A 228 -26.62 8.19 -10.50
CA SER A 228 -27.55 7.10 -10.80
C SER A 228 -28.31 7.39 -12.11
N PRO A 229 -28.54 6.39 -12.97
CA PRO A 229 -29.33 6.55 -14.19
C PRO A 229 -30.80 6.89 -13.90
N GLN A 230 -31.26 6.72 -12.66
CA GLN A 230 -32.57 7.14 -12.17
C GLN A 230 -32.60 8.64 -11.76
N GLY A 231 -31.51 9.39 -11.99
CA GLY A 231 -31.39 10.82 -11.72
C GLY A 231 -31.11 11.17 -10.25
N GLY A 232 -30.39 10.29 -9.55
CA GLY A 232 -29.89 10.50 -8.19
C GLY A 232 -28.42 10.87 -8.20
N GLU A 233 -27.97 11.74 -7.29
CA GLU A 233 -26.55 12.10 -7.17
C GLU A 233 -26.06 12.00 -5.73
N ILE A 234 -24.86 11.43 -5.55
CA ILE A 234 -24.14 11.41 -4.28
C ILE A 234 -22.81 12.15 -4.50
N MET A 235 -22.54 13.15 -3.68
CA MET A 235 -21.35 14.00 -3.76
C MET A 235 -20.39 13.72 -2.61
N PHE A 236 -19.09 13.80 -2.88
CA PHE A 236 -18.03 13.63 -1.91
C PHE A 236 -17.19 14.90 -1.86
N LYS A 237 -16.83 15.33 -0.66
CA LYS A 237 -15.97 16.49 -0.43
C LYS A 237 -14.76 16.08 0.37
N TYR A 238 -13.59 16.56 -0.03
CA TYR A 238 -12.32 16.22 0.59
C TYR A 238 -11.57 17.47 1.05
N SER A 239 -10.64 17.27 1.97
CA SER A 239 -9.58 18.22 2.31
C SER A 239 -8.22 17.62 2.01
N LYS A 240 -7.25 18.48 1.70
CA LYS A 240 -5.87 18.09 1.43
C LYS A 240 -4.94 18.65 2.49
N ARG A 241 -3.92 17.88 2.84
CA ARG A 241 -2.80 18.37 3.65
C ARG A 241 -1.50 17.88 3.07
N VAL A 242 -0.46 18.69 3.15
CA VAL A 242 0.88 18.28 2.73
C VAL A 242 1.52 17.49 3.88
N ALA A 243 1.98 16.29 3.58
CA ALA A 243 2.71 15.42 4.50
C ALA A 243 4.10 15.11 3.95
N LYS A 244 5.04 14.88 4.87
CA LYS A 244 6.38 14.40 4.56
C LYS A 244 6.55 12.99 5.10
N HIS A 245 6.76 12.04 4.21
CA HIS A 245 6.96 10.63 4.56
C HIS A 245 8.42 10.23 4.39
N TYR A 246 8.89 9.40 5.33
CA TYR A 246 10.19 8.75 5.26
C TYR A 246 10.00 7.29 4.90
N TYR A 247 10.89 6.80 4.04
CA TYR A 247 10.90 5.44 3.52
C TYR A 247 12.33 5.02 3.19
N ASN A 248 12.54 3.70 3.16
CA ASN A 248 13.80 3.10 2.71
C ASN A 248 13.73 2.94 1.19
N GLN A 249 14.68 3.51 0.46
CA GLN A 249 14.68 3.37 -1.00
C GLN A 249 15.46 2.15 -1.49
N LYS A 250 16.70 1.96 -1.02
CA LYS A 250 17.55 0.83 -1.43
C LYS A 250 18.81 0.79 -0.56
N THR A 251 19.33 -0.40 -0.30
CA THR A 251 20.74 -0.58 0.04
C THR A 251 21.36 -1.38 -1.10
N SER A 252 22.39 -0.85 -1.73
CA SER A 252 23.07 -1.52 -2.84
C SER A 252 24.57 -1.55 -2.60
N LEU A 253 25.22 -2.62 -3.05
CA LEU A 253 26.65 -2.81 -2.94
C LEU A 253 27.18 -3.24 -4.31
N LEU A 254 28.06 -2.42 -4.88
CA LEU A 254 28.78 -2.73 -6.13
C LEU A 254 30.12 -3.39 -5.78
N ILE A 255 30.37 -4.56 -6.37
CA ILE A 255 31.57 -5.35 -6.09
C ILE A 255 32.28 -5.65 -7.40
N ASP A 256 33.61 -5.51 -7.40
CA ASP A 256 34.44 -6.00 -8.50
C ASP A 256 34.57 -7.51 -8.40
N GLU A 257 34.26 -8.22 -9.47
CA GLU A 257 34.42 -9.67 -9.55
C GLU A 257 35.88 -10.09 -9.26
N GLY A 258 36.06 -11.07 -8.37
CA GLY A 258 37.37 -11.58 -7.96
C GLY A 258 38.05 -10.85 -6.80
N LYS A 259 37.42 -9.83 -6.20
CA LYS A 259 37.88 -9.23 -4.93
C LYS A 259 37.12 -9.78 -3.74
N ASN A 260 37.80 -9.92 -2.60
CA ASN A 260 37.15 -10.29 -1.34
C ASN A 260 36.22 -9.16 -0.88
N ILE A 261 34.96 -9.51 -0.62
CA ILE A 261 33.90 -8.61 -0.17
C ILE A 261 34.20 -7.92 1.16
N ASP A 262 35.00 -8.56 2.03
CA ASP A 262 35.44 -7.99 3.32
C ASP A 262 36.12 -6.61 3.15
N HIS A 263 36.59 -6.29 1.94
CA HIS A 263 37.23 -5.01 1.62
C HIS A 263 36.24 -3.82 1.50
N TYR A 264 34.97 -4.07 1.20
CA TYR A 264 34.00 -3.01 0.89
C TYR A 264 33.18 -2.55 2.10
N GLY A 265 33.09 -3.37 3.15
CA GLY A 265 32.22 -3.12 4.30
C GLY A 265 30.73 -3.20 3.93
N TRP A 266 29.86 -3.28 4.93
CA TRP A 266 28.42 -3.26 4.71
C TRP A 266 27.94 -1.81 4.61
N PRO A 267 27.34 -1.39 3.48
CA PRO A 267 26.81 -0.03 3.37
C PRO A 267 25.69 0.17 4.39
N ALA A 268 25.74 1.35 5.02
CA ALA A 268 24.64 1.88 5.82
C ALA A 268 23.38 1.96 4.96
N PRO A 269 22.20 1.62 5.50
CA PRO A 269 20.95 1.93 4.81
C PRO A 269 20.78 3.46 4.68
N GLU A 270 20.31 3.92 3.53
CA GLU A 270 20.07 5.34 3.29
C GLU A 270 18.60 5.70 3.55
N LEU A 271 18.40 6.75 4.34
CA LEU A 271 17.07 7.26 4.68
C LEU A 271 16.64 8.32 3.66
N HIS A 272 15.52 8.07 3.00
CA HIS A 272 14.94 8.97 2.03
C HIS A 272 13.63 9.57 2.52
N TRP A 273 13.22 10.65 1.87
CA TRP A 273 11.96 11.32 2.17
C TRP A 273 11.29 11.83 0.91
N GLY A 274 9.96 11.83 0.94
CA GLY A 274 9.11 12.38 -0.10
C GLY A 274 8.08 13.32 0.52
N ILE A 275 7.58 14.23 -0.29
CA ILE A 275 6.42 15.07 0.06
C ILE A 275 5.26 14.60 -0.79
N SER A 276 4.14 14.32 -0.15
CA SER A 276 2.88 13.99 -0.82
C SER A 276 1.73 14.76 -0.18
N ASN A 277 0.60 14.80 -0.86
CA ASN A 277 -0.63 15.16 -0.20
C ASN A 277 -1.16 13.96 0.61
N GLU A 278 -1.96 14.26 1.61
CA GLU A 278 -2.89 13.34 2.22
C GLU A 278 -4.30 13.89 2.03
N ILE A 279 -5.17 13.04 1.51
CA ILE A 279 -6.56 13.37 1.23
C ILE A 279 -7.44 12.80 2.34
N PHE A 280 -8.31 13.65 2.90
CA PHE A 280 -9.25 13.29 3.96
C PHE A 280 -10.67 13.58 3.49
N LEU A 281 -11.54 12.57 3.53
CA LEU A 281 -12.96 12.75 3.26
C LEU A 281 -13.55 13.65 4.35
N GLU A 282 -14.22 14.74 3.97
CA GLU A 282 -14.91 15.66 4.89
C GLU A 282 -16.40 15.33 4.98
N SER A 283 -17.02 15.03 3.83
CA SER A 283 -18.45 14.75 3.79
C SER A 283 -18.87 13.94 2.56
N ILE A 284 -19.94 13.16 2.75
CA ILE A 284 -20.74 12.56 1.68
C ILE A 284 -22.14 13.16 1.79
N SER A 285 -22.75 13.58 0.70
CA SER A 285 -24.09 14.15 0.72
C SER A 285 -24.92 13.75 -0.49
N SER A 286 -26.23 13.66 -0.28
CA SER A 286 -27.22 13.55 -1.35
C SER A 286 -28.35 14.55 -1.08
N SER A 287 -28.86 15.13 -2.16
CA SER A 287 -30.03 16.03 -2.09
C SER A 287 -31.29 15.38 -1.49
N ASN A 288 -31.44 14.05 -1.57
CA ASN A 288 -32.63 13.33 -1.05
C ASN A 288 -32.33 12.30 0.05
N SER A 289 -31.10 12.23 0.57
CA SER A 289 -30.72 11.27 1.62
C SER A 289 -29.90 11.83 2.78
N GLY A 290 -29.79 13.15 2.89
CA GLY A 290 -29.08 13.82 3.97
C GLY A 290 -27.56 13.85 3.77
N SER A 291 -26.81 13.88 4.86
CA SER A 291 -25.35 14.00 4.81
C SER A 291 -24.63 13.17 5.88
N ILE A 292 -23.38 12.85 5.58
CA ILE A 292 -22.46 12.15 6.48
C ILE A 292 -21.20 13.01 6.57
N LYS A 293 -20.78 13.37 7.78
CA LYS A 293 -19.62 14.23 8.04
C LYS A 293 -18.54 13.46 8.78
N PHE A 294 -17.30 13.69 8.40
CA PHE A 294 -16.11 13.02 8.94
C PHE A 294 -15.26 14.09 9.64
N SER A 295 -15.10 13.94 10.94
CA SER A 295 -14.39 14.89 11.79
C SER A 295 -13.08 14.28 12.26
N VAL A 296 -11.97 15.00 12.06
CA VAL A 296 -10.65 14.62 12.57
C VAL A 296 -10.46 15.11 14.01
N GLY A 297 -9.60 14.43 14.76
CA GLY A 297 -9.24 14.82 16.12
C GLY A 297 -8.49 16.15 16.19
N THR A 298 -8.36 16.70 17.40
CA THR A 298 -7.69 17.99 17.64
C THR A 298 -6.19 17.85 17.95
N SER A 299 -5.75 16.65 18.34
CA SER A 299 -4.35 16.37 18.62
C SER A 299 -3.64 15.82 17.38
N PRO A 300 -2.45 16.36 17.02
CA PRO A 300 -1.60 15.78 16.00
C PRO A 300 -1.26 14.33 16.28
N ARG A 301 -1.13 13.58 15.19
CA ARG A 301 -0.60 12.22 15.24
C ARG A 301 0.86 12.20 15.67
N LEU A 302 1.22 11.28 16.57
CA LEU A 302 2.61 11.12 17.07
C LEU A 302 3.52 10.42 16.06
N ASP A 303 2.95 9.70 15.09
CA ASP A 303 3.66 8.99 14.04
C ASP A 303 3.97 9.86 12.80
N TYR A 304 3.85 11.17 12.96
CA TYR A 304 4.24 12.21 12.00
C TYR A 304 5.23 13.18 12.65
N ARG A 305 6.03 13.86 11.83
CA ARG A 305 6.86 14.94 12.34
C ARG A 305 5.98 16.09 12.84
N SER A 306 6.38 16.68 13.96
CA SER A 306 5.65 17.77 14.62
C SER A 306 5.47 19.02 13.75
N ASN A 307 6.35 19.25 12.77
CA ASN A 307 6.27 20.39 11.85
C ASN A 307 5.38 20.15 10.61
N MET A 308 4.92 18.92 10.38
CA MET A 308 3.96 18.56 9.31
C MET A 308 2.96 17.51 9.84
N PRO A 309 2.05 17.92 10.75
CA PRO A 309 1.18 16.98 11.46
C PRO A 309 0.02 16.47 10.60
N SER A 310 -0.25 15.17 10.71
CA SER A 310 -1.52 14.54 10.30
C SER A 310 -2.40 14.27 11.53
N PHE A 311 -3.67 13.90 11.32
CA PHE A 311 -4.67 13.76 12.39
C PHE A 311 -5.49 12.49 12.18
N ALA A 312 -5.85 11.83 13.28
CA ALA A 312 -6.71 10.66 13.24
C ALA A 312 -8.17 11.07 13.01
N LEU A 313 -8.97 10.19 12.41
CA LEU A 313 -10.42 10.33 12.39
C LEU A 313 -10.95 10.17 13.83
N ASP A 314 -11.81 11.09 14.26
CA ASP A 314 -12.38 11.11 15.61
C ASP A 314 -13.86 10.71 15.61
N GLU A 315 -14.63 11.20 14.63
CA GLU A 315 -16.07 10.93 14.57
C GLU A 315 -16.61 10.89 13.13
N ILE A 316 -17.55 9.98 12.87
CA ILE A 316 -18.43 10.01 11.70
C ILE A 316 -19.85 10.31 12.18
N SER A 317 -20.43 11.39 11.66
CA SER A 317 -21.76 11.88 12.04
C SER A 317 -22.74 11.77 10.88
N PHE A 318 -23.91 11.20 11.11
CA PHE A 318 -24.96 11.02 10.11
C PHE A 318 -26.09 12.01 10.39
N PHE A 319 -26.56 12.69 9.34
CA PHE A 319 -27.62 13.69 9.40
C PHE A 319 -28.72 13.35 8.40
N ASP A 320 -29.96 13.67 8.76
CA ASP A 320 -31.09 13.56 7.85
C ASP A 320 -31.16 14.74 6.87
N LEU A 321 -32.27 14.84 6.13
CA LEU A 321 -32.51 15.90 5.15
C LEU A 321 -32.74 17.29 5.74
N TYR A 322 -32.97 17.38 7.05
CA TYR A 322 -33.21 18.62 7.77
C TYR A 322 -31.98 19.03 8.60
N ASP A 323 -30.83 18.39 8.36
CA ASP A 323 -29.59 18.53 9.12
C ASP A 323 -29.71 18.10 10.60
N GLU A 324 -30.71 17.29 10.95
CA GLU A 324 -30.84 16.74 12.29
C GLU A 324 -29.95 15.50 12.45
N PRO A 325 -29.16 15.39 13.54
CA PRO A 325 -28.26 14.26 13.74
C PRO A 325 -29.04 12.98 14.00
N ILE A 326 -28.71 11.93 13.26
CA ILE A 326 -29.32 10.59 13.37
C ILE A 326 -28.50 9.72 14.32
N LYS A 327 -27.18 9.69 14.13
CA LYS A 327 -26.23 8.91 14.91
C LYS A 327 -24.81 9.43 14.76
N HIS A 328 -23.97 9.10 15.73
CA HIS A 328 -22.53 9.34 15.66
C HIS A 328 -21.76 8.04 15.86
N VAL A 329 -20.61 7.93 15.23
CA VAL A 329 -19.67 6.82 15.38
C VAL A 329 -18.33 7.38 15.79
N GLN A 330 -17.95 7.14 17.03
CA GLN A 330 -16.73 7.68 17.64
C GLN A 330 -15.59 6.67 17.54
N PHE A 331 -14.40 7.16 17.21
CA PHE A 331 -13.17 6.41 17.07
C PHE A 331 -12.26 6.68 18.27
N ASN A 332 -11.87 5.63 18.98
CA ASN A 332 -10.92 5.74 20.09
C ASN A 332 -9.58 5.16 19.64
N THR A 333 -8.55 6.00 19.65
CA THR A 333 -7.21 5.65 19.17
C THR A 333 -6.13 5.88 20.22
N SER A 334 -5.10 5.04 20.19
CA SER A 334 -3.84 5.20 20.91
C SER A 334 -2.67 4.89 19.97
N TYR A 335 -1.54 4.37 20.47
CA TYR A 335 -0.37 4.07 19.67
C TYR A 335 0.24 2.73 20.03
N PHE A 336 0.68 2.00 19.01
CA PHE A 336 1.78 1.06 19.17
C PHE A 336 3.07 1.86 19.31
N VAL A 337 3.88 1.50 20.30
CA VAL A 337 5.13 2.22 20.62
C VAL A 337 6.28 1.23 20.55
N ALA A 338 7.15 1.45 19.57
CA ALA A 338 8.37 0.68 19.43
C ALA A 338 9.32 0.93 20.61
N PRO A 339 10.24 -0.01 20.90
CA PRO A 339 11.33 0.23 21.84
C PRO A 339 12.13 1.49 21.50
N GLU A 340 12.89 2.00 22.46
CA GLU A 340 13.81 3.12 22.20
C GLU A 340 14.79 2.75 21.08
N PHE A 341 15.25 3.76 20.34
CA PHE A 341 16.26 3.57 19.32
C PHE A 341 17.48 2.88 19.92
N ASN A 342 17.80 1.71 19.38
CA ASN A 342 18.99 0.94 19.72
C ASN A 342 20.16 1.34 18.81
N SER A 343 21.29 0.63 18.92
CA SER A 343 22.46 0.81 18.04
C SER A 343 22.15 0.69 16.56
N ASP A 344 21.08 0.01 16.17
CA ASP A 344 20.76 -0.25 14.76
C ASP A 344 20.26 1.02 14.06
N PHE A 345 19.69 1.98 14.81
CA PHE A 345 19.36 3.29 14.23
C PHE A 345 20.62 4.07 13.85
N ALA A 346 21.74 3.83 14.53
CA ALA A 346 23.04 4.39 14.14
C ALA A 346 23.54 3.82 12.81
N ALA A 347 23.00 2.69 12.32
CA ALA A 347 23.31 2.16 10.99
C ALA A 347 22.92 3.14 9.88
N TYR A 348 21.95 4.04 10.11
CA TYR A 348 21.59 5.11 9.16
C TYR A 348 22.55 6.31 9.17
N GLY A 349 23.61 6.29 10.00
CA GLY A 349 24.56 7.40 10.12
C GLY A 349 23.96 8.72 10.65
N SER A 350 22.72 8.69 11.17
CA SER A 350 21.96 9.86 11.61
C SER A 350 22.03 10.03 13.14
N PRO A 351 22.56 11.15 13.67
CA PRO A 351 22.69 11.35 15.11
C PRO A 351 21.46 12.00 15.78
N ASP A 352 20.47 12.51 15.04
CA ASP A 352 19.34 13.26 15.64
C ASP A 352 18.13 12.36 15.94
N ILE A 353 18.29 11.51 16.96
CA ILE A 353 17.25 10.60 17.49
C ILE A 353 15.94 11.36 17.80
N VAL A 354 16.02 12.59 18.29
CA VAL A 354 14.84 13.40 18.68
C VAL A 354 14.01 13.79 17.45
N ALA A 355 14.65 14.15 16.34
CA ALA A 355 13.95 14.47 15.09
C ALA A 355 13.23 13.27 14.46
N PHE A 356 13.58 12.04 14.86
CA PHE A 356 13.05 10.80 14.31
C PHE A 356 12.12 10.04 15.26
N GLU A 357 11.85 10.58 16.45
CA GLU A 357 11.00 9.95 17.47
C GLU A 357 9.63 9.47 16.94
N HIS A 358 9.05 10.19 15.99
CA HIS A 358 7.81 9.80 15.30
C HIS A 358 7.85 8.40 14.66
N LEU A 359 9.02 7.89 14.24
CA LEU A 359 9.16 6.55 13.66
C LEU A 359 8.87 5.42 14.66
N ARG A 360 8.89 5.71 15.97
CA ARG A 360 8.56 4.74 17.01
C ARG A 360 7.06 4.56 17.22
N TYR A 361 6.26 5.52 16.79
CA TYR A 361 4.82 5.50 16.98
C TYR A 361 4.13 4.95 15.74
N ARG A 362 3.03 4.23 15.93
CA ARG A 362 2.07 3.87 14.87
C ARG A 362 0.67 3.97 15.45
N LEU A 363 -0.22 4.73 14.81
CA LEU A 363 -1.60 4.92 15.29
C LEU A 363 -2.33 3.58 15.44
N LYS A 364 -2.95 3.36 16.59
CA LYS A 364 -3.70 2.14 16.95
C LYS A 364 -5.18 2.48 17.11
N LEU A 365 -6.06 1.71 16.48
CA LEU A 365 -7.51 1.78 16.75
C LEU A 365 -7.84 0.87 17.93
N ASP A 366 -8.30 1.43 19.05
CA ASP A 366 -8.65 0.64 20.24
C ASP A 366 -10.13 0.27 20.26
N ALA A 367 -11.00 1.19 19.86
CA ALA A 367 -12.44 0.97 19.89
C ALA A 367 -13.23 1.84 18.92
N VAL A 368 -14.43 1.36 18.58
CA VAL A 368 -15.43 2.09 17.80
C VAL A 368 -16.76 2.07 18.55
N THR A 369 -17.32 3.24 18.84
CA THR A 369 -18.50 3.41 19.68
C THR A 369 -19.64 4.05 18.90
N PHE A 370 -20.85 3.49 18.99
CA PHE A 370 -22.04 4.02 18.33
C PHE A 370 -22.90 4.80 19.33
N LEU A 371 -23.26 6.02 18.96
CA LEU A 371 -24.03 6.96 19.77
C LEU A 371 -25.33 7.33 19.04
N SER A 372 -26.40 7.59 19.80
CA SER A 372 -27.61 8.23 19.26
C SER A 372 -27.29 9.64 18.73
N GLY A 373 -28.14 10.19 17.86
CA GLY A 373 -27.94 11.53 17.27
C GLY A 373 -27.85 12.66 18.29
N ASP A 374 -28.57 12.56 19.41
CA ASP A 374 -28.47 13.50 20.54
C ASP A 374 -27.33 13.15 21.52
N LYS A 375 -26.57 12.08 21.23
CA LYS A 375 -25.51 11.48 22.06
C LYS A 375 -25.95 11.10 23.49
N SER A 376 -27.26 11.01 23.75
CA SER A 376 -27.78 10.65 25.08
C SER A 376 -27.63 9.15 25.38
N TYR A 377 -27.54 8.32 24.34
CA TYR A 377 -27.33 6.89 24.44
C TYR A 377 -26.04 6.46 23.73
N SER A 378 -25.30 5.57 24.38
CA SER A 378 -24.07 4.97 23.87
C SER A 378 -24.17 3.45 23.92
N GLN A 379 -23.92 2.80 22.78
CA GLN A 379 -23.79 1.35 22.73
C GLN A 379 -22.44 0.93 23.33
N PRO A 380 -22.33 -0.28 23.91
CA PRO A 380 -21.03 -0.86 24.20
C PRO A 380 -20.16 -0.87 22.94
N PRO A 381 -18.86 -0.59 23.03
CA PRO A 381 -18.03 -0.42 21.85
C PRO A 381 -17.70 -1.76 21.19
N TYR A 382 -17.36 -1.70 19.90
CA TYR A 382 -16.45 -2.68 19.32
C TYR A 382 -15.08 -2.44 19.94
N LYS A 383 -14.52 -3.42 20.67
CA LYS A 383 -13.18 -3.33 21.25
C LYS A 383 -12.21 -4.20 20.47
N LEU A 384 -11.06 -3.63 20.12
CA LEU A 384 -10.04 -4.25 19.28
C LEU A 384 -8.80 -4.54 20.14
N ASP A 385 -8.51 -5.83 20.34
CA ASP A 385 -7.31 -6.27 21.05
C ASP A 385 -6.33 -6.89 20.02
N TYR A 386 -5.05 -6.56 20.15
CA TYR A 386 -3.99 -6.97 19.24
C TYR A 386 -3.05 -7.98 19.90
N TYR A 387 -2.23 -8.67 19.12
CA TYR A 387 -1.21 -9.58 19.66
C TYR A 387 -0.26 -8.86 20.63
N THR A 388 0.08 -7.59 20.37
CA THR A 388 0.85 -6.75 21.29
C THR A 388 0.20 -6.60 22.65
N ASP A 389 -1.14 -6.56 22.73
CA ASP A 389 -1.86 -6.46 24.00
C ASP A 389 -1.83 -7.78 24.80
N VAL A 390 -1.60 -8.91 24.12
CA VAL A 390 -1.43 -10.23 24.75
C VAL A 390 -0.02 -10.37 25.33
N ASN A 391 1.00 -10.00 24.56
CA ASN A 391 2.39 -10.00 25.01
C ASN A 391 3.20 -8.89 24.31
N PRO A 392 3.39 -7.73 24.95
CA PRO A 392 4.06 -6.59 24.35
C PRO A 392 5.58 -6.75 24.24
N THR A 393 6.18 -7.77 24.86
CA THR A 393 7.60 -8.09 24.68
C THR A 393 7.82 -8.93 23.44
N LEU A 394 6.87 -9.81 23.12
CA LEU A 394 7.00 -10.77 22.02
C LEU A 394 6.45 -10.23 20.69
N TYR A 395 5.38 -9.43 20.76
CA TYR A 395 4.62 -8.98 19.61
C TYR A 395 4.70 -7.46 19.43
N ASN A 396 5.90 -6.88 19.51
CA ASN A 396 6.12 -5.45 19.32
C ASN A 396 6.99 -5.21 18.10
N LEU A 397 6.55 -4.31 17.23
CA LEU A 397 7.32 -3.93 16.05
C LEU A 397 8.51 -3.07 16.47
N PRO A 398 9.63 -3.15 15.74
CA PRO A 398 10.71 -2.18 15.88
C PRO A 398 10.24 -0.80 15.35
N TYR A 399 11.09 0.21 15.48
CA TYR A 399 10.82 1.52 14.85
C TYR A 399 10.65 1.34 13.33
N ARG A 400 9.84 2.20 12.70
CA ARG A 400 9.71 2.22 11.24
C ARG A 400 11.08 2.47 10.61
N LEU A 401 11.35 1.84 9.48
CA LEU A 401 12.65 1.82 8.81
C LEU A 401 13.68 0.94 9.50
N SER A 402 13.32 0.07 10.45
CA SER A 402 14.29 -0.88 10.99
C SER A 402 14.76 -1.87 9.92
N VAL A 403 16.04 -2.23 9.96
CA VAL A 403 16.63 -3.29 9.11
C VAL A 403 16.25 -4.71 9.55
N ASN A 404 15.65 -4.85 10.74
CA ASN A 404 15.09 -6.09 11.25
C ASN A 404 13.80 -6.43 10.50
N GLN A 405 13.94 -6.90 9.27
CA GLN A 405 12.84 -7.37 8.45
C GLN A 405 13.26 -8.58 7.63
N ASP A 406 12.27 -9.34 7.16
CA ASP A 406 12.41 -10.39 6.16
C ASP A 406 12.41 -9.85 4.72
N HIS A 407 12.59 -10.74 3.74
CA HIS A 407 12.57 -10.41 2.31
C HIS A 407 11.33 -9.64 1.82
N TRP A 408 10.18 -9.74 2.51
CA TRP A 408 8.91 -9.10 2.14
C TRP A 408 8.61 -7.83 2.95
N GLY A 409 9.49 -7.48 3.89
CA GLY A 409 9.40 -6.29 4.73
C GLY A 409 8.64 -6.49 6.04
N TYR A 410 8.37 -7.75 6.44
CA TYR A 410 7.78 -8.06 7.74
C TYR A 410 8.85 -8.20 8.81
N PHE A 411 8.48 -7.94 10.07
CA PHE A 411 9.41 -8.03 11.19
C PHE A 411 9.85 -9.48 11.40
N ASN A 412 11.16 -9.70 11.50
CA ASN A 412 11.75 -11.04 11.69
C ASN A 412 12.67 -11.18 12.90
N ASP A 413 12.81 -10.13 13.73
CA ASP A 413 13.56 -10.12 14.99
C ASP A 413 14.98 -10.73 14.93
N ALA A 414 15.63 -10.67 13.77
CA ALA A 414 16.88 -11.38 13.54
C ALA A 414 18.15 -10.65 14.04
N GLY A 415 18.01 -9.41 14.53
CA GLY A 415 19.16 -8.58 14.95
C GLY A 415 20.03 -8.10 13.80
N ASN A 416 19.42 -7.80 12.65
CA ASN A 416 20.08 -7.35 11.44
C ASN A 416 20.74 -5.96 11.63
N SER A 417 21.85 -5.75 10.92
CA SER A 417 22.56 -4.46 10.82
C SER A 417 22.52 -3.85 9.41
N THR A 418 22.00 -4.60 8.43
CA THR A 418 21.84 -4.20 7.03
C THR A 418 20.60 -4.87 6.43
N LEU A 419 20.18 -4.46 5.24
CA LEU A 419 19.14 -5.15 4.45
C LEU A 419 19.73 -6.09 3.40
N ILE A 420 21.04 -6.03 3.15
CA ILE A 420 21.70 -6.91 2.19
C ILE A 420 21.79 -8.31 2.81
N PRO A 421 21.16 -9.33 2.20
CA PRO A 421 21.19 -10.69 2.74
C PRO A 421 22.59 -11.29 2.71
N GLU A 422 22.86 -12.17 3.66
CA GLU A 422 23.90 -13.18 3.48
C GLU A 422 23.50 -14.12 2.34
N ILE A 423 24.32 -14.21 1.29
CA ILE A 423 24.01 -14.99 0.08
C ILE A 423 25.27 -15.59 -0.53
N THR A 424 25.14 -16.79 -1.10
CA THR A 424 26.15 -17.33 -2.01
C THR A 424 25.64 -17.15 -3.43
N TRP A 425 26.34 -16.36 -4.24
CA TRP A 425 25.94 -16.09 -5.62
C TRP A 425 26.96 -16.65 -6.59
N THR A 426 26.50 -17.52 -7.50
CA THR A 426 27.31 -18.05 -8.59
C THR A 426 26.92 -17.37 -9.89
N VAL A 427 27.85 -16.62 -10.47
CA VAL A 427 27.72 -16.01 -11.79
C VAL A 427 28.23 -17.01 -12.81
N TYR A 428 27.33 -17.50 -13.67
CA TYR A 428 27.71 -18.29 -14.83
C TYR A 428 28.05 -17.35 -15.98
N THR A 429 29.24 -17.51 -16.56
CA THR A 429 29.61 -16.74 -17.74
C THR A 429 28.82 -17.25 -18.94
N GLY A 430 27.86 -16.47 -19.42
CA GLY A 430 27.21 -16.75 -20.71
C GLY A 430 28.21 -16.61 -21.87
N GLN A 431 27.87 -17.13 -23.06
CA GLN A 431 28.74 -17.09 -24.26
C GLN A 431 29.29 -15.67 -24.57
N TRP A 432 28.50 -14.63 -24.27
CA TRP A 432 28.89 -13.21 -24.37
C TRP A 432 30.05 -12.83 -23.43
N PHE A 433 30.04 -13.28 -22.17
CA PHE A 433 31.08 -12.99 -21.18
C PHE A 433 32.38 -13.73 -21.50
N GLU A 434 32.29 -14.99 -21.91
CA GLU A 434 33.48 -15.79 -22.27
C GLU A 434 34.21 -15.20 -23.49
N MET A 435 33.45 -14.74 -24.49
CA MET A 435 34.00 -14.21 -25.75
C MET A 435 34.67 -12.83 -25.58
N PHE A 436 34.10 -11.93 -24.78
CA PHE A 436 34.60 -10.55 -24.65
C PHE A 436 35.56 -10.33 -23.48
N LEU A 437 35.44 -11.10 -22.39
CA LEU A 437 36.24 -10.91 -21.17
C LEU A 437 37.24 -12.05 -20.89
N ARG A 438 37.24 -13.13 -21.68
CA ARG A 438 38.14 -14.29 -21.53
C ARG A 438 38.11 -14.92 -20.13
N MET A 439 36.92 -15.03 -19.55
CA MET A 439 36.67 -15.72 -18.29
C MET A 439 36.05 -17.09 -18.61
N GLU A 440 36.52 -18.18 -17.98
CA GLU A 440 36.03 -19.54 -18.25
C GLU A 440 35.14 -20.06 -17.11
N GLY A 441 33.93 -20.54 -17.45
CA GLY A 441 33.14 -21.43 -16.61
C GLY A 441 32.10 -20.76 -15.71
N TYR A 442 32.52 -20.22 -14.57
CA TYR A 442 31.67 -19.56 -13.57
C TYR A 442 32.53 -18.93 -12.47
N SER A 443 31.97 -17.97 -11.74
CA SER A 443 32.57 -17.35 -10.55
C SER A 443 31.57 -17.42 -9.39
N THR A 444 31.98 -18.00 -8.26
CA THR A 444 31.15 -18.05 -7.05
C THR A 444 31.66 -17.04 -6.03
N ASN A 445 30.78 -16.14 -5.58
CA ASN A 445 31.04 -15.15 -4.56
C ASN A 445 30.18 -15.47 -3.33
N ASN A 446 30.81 -15.56 -2.15
CA ASN A 446 30.13 -15.78 -0.88
C ASN A 446 30.06 -14.46 -0.10
N PHE A 447 28.85 -14.02 0.23
CA PHE A 447 28.57 -12.82 1.00
C PHE A 447 28.30 -13.23 2.44
N VAL A 448 29.34 -13.36 3.26
CA VAL A 448 29.24 -13.81 4.66
C VAL A 448 29.10 -12.62 5.61
N GLY A 449 28.20 -12.72 6.61
CA GLY A 449 27.99 -11.65 7.59
C GLY A 449 27.00 -10.57 7.15
N GLY A 450 26.19 -10.88 6.13
CA GLY A 450 25.02 -10.08 5.75
C GLY A 450 23.84 -10.28 6.70
N ALA A 451 22.68 -9.77 6.33
CA ALA A 451 21.46 -9.87 7.11
C ALA A 451 20.80 -11.25 7.00
N ASN A 452 20.20 -11.71 8.10
CA ASN A 452 19.25 -12.80 8.05
C ASN A 452 17.87 -12.23 7.64
N ARG A 453 17.42 -12.59 6.46
CA ARG A 453 16.18 -12.10 5.83
C ARG A 453 15.08 -13.16 5.81
N GLU A 454 15.27 -14.28 6.53
CA GLU A 454 14.25 -15.31 6.72
C GLU A 454 13.09 -14.80 7.57
N GLY A 455 11.89 -15.34 7.33
CA GLY A 455 10.70 -15.01 8.11
C GLY A 455 10.71 -15.65 9.50
N ASP A 456 10.15 -14.95 10.49
CA ASP A 456 9.97 -15.47 11.85
C ASP A 456 8.48 -15.62 12.18
N SER A 457 8.09 -16.80 12.66
CA SER A 457 6.67 -17.14 12.86
C SER A 457 5.98 -16.50 14.07
N ILE A 458 6.76 -15.87 14.94
CA ILE A 458 6.31 -15.20 16.15
C ILE A 458 6.34 -13.69 15.92
N ALA A 459 7.48 -13.15 15.49
CA ALA A 459 7.71 -11.72 15.28
C ALA A 459 6.74 -11.13 14.24
N VAL A 460 6.41 -11.87 13.18
CA VAL A 460 5.47 -11.44 12.13
C VAL A 460 4.06 -11.12 12.67
N LYS A 461 3.69 -11.62 13.86
CA LYS A 461 2.40 -11.33 14.52
C LYS A 461 2.37 -9.99 15.25
N ALA A 462 3.50 -9.29 15.35
CA ALA A 462 3.58 -8.02 16.04
C ALA A 462 2.54 -7.01 15.51
N CYS A 463 1.84 -6.36 16.43
CA CYS A 463 0.77 -5.39 16.17
C CYS A 463 -0.40 -5.90 15.30
N ALA A 464 -0.48 -7.19 14.99
CA ALA A 464 -1.60 -7.77 14.25
C ALA A 464 -2.85 -7.89 15.14
N LEU A 465 -4.04 -7.79 14.54
CA LEU A 465 -5.31 -7.94 15.26
C LEU A 465 -5.45 -9.36 15.81
N HIS A 466 -5.82 -9.47 17.07
CA HIS A 466 -6.00 -10.76 17.74
C HIS A 466 -7.46 -11.04 18.07
N LYS A 467 -8.22 -10.04 18.54
CA LYS A 467 -9.59 -10.20 19.01
C LYS A 467 -10.44 -8.98 18.75
N ILE A 468 -11.71 -9.21 18.41
CA ILE A 468 -12.77 -8.20 18.39
C ILE A 468 -13.83 -8.60 19.41
N SER A 469 -14.10 -7.73 20.37
CA SER A 469 -15.25 -7.83 21.27
C SER A 469 -16.40 -6.99 20.70
N TYR A 470 -17.59 -7.56 20.64
CA TYR A 470 -18.75 -6.94 19.99
C TYR A 470 -19.64 -6.19 21.00
N PRO A 471 -20.38 -5.17 20.54
CA PRO A 471 -21.37 -4.47 21.36
C PRO A 471 -22.40 -5.38 22.04
N THR A 472 -22.69 -6.54 21.43
CA THR A 472 -23.62 -7.54 21.95
C THR A 472 -23.07 -8.35 23.12
N GLY A 473 -21.77 -8.22 23.42
CA GLY A 473 -21.05 -8.83 24.54
C GLY A 473 -20.14 -10.00 24.18
N GLY A 474 -20.42 -10.72 23.09
CA GLY A 474 -19.60 -11.83 22.61
C GLY A 474 -18.32 -11.33 21.96
N TYR A 475 -17.43 -12.24 21.58
CA TYR A 475 -16.19 -11.87 20.90
C TYR A 475 -15.71 -12.90 19.91
N ARG A 476 -14.82 -12.48 19.02
CA ARG A 476 -14.16 -13.31 18.03
C ARG A 476 -12.65 -13.21 18.20
N VAL A 477 -11.98 -14.36 18.18
CA VAL A 477 -10.52 -14.48 18.23
C VAL A 477 -10.02 -14.94 16.86
N TYR A 478 -9.00 -14.25 16.35
CA TYR A 478 -8.27 -14.56 15.14
C TYR A 478 -6.92 -15.15 15.52
N ASN A 479 -6.74 -16.44 15.23
CA ASN A 479 -5.47 -17.13 15.41
C ASN A 479 -4.71 -17.08 14.09
N LEU A 480 -3.80 -16.12 13.98
CA LEU A 480 -2.96 -15.91 12.81
C LEU A 480 -1.72 -16.82 12.86
N GLU A 481 -1.28 -17.27 11.69
CA GLU A 481 -0.06 -18.04 11.47
C GLU A 481 0.68 -17.51 10.25
N SER A 482 1.97 -17.80 10.14
CA SER A 482 2.77 -17.37 8.99
C SER A 482 2.37 -18.07 7.71
N ASN A 483 2.63 -17.39 6.59
CA ASN A 483 2.69 -18.06 5.30
C ASN A 483 3.90 -19.01 5.25
N ASP A 484 3.83 -19.98 4.35
CA ASP A 484 4.83 -21.01 4.13
C ASP A 484 5.05 -21.23 2.64
N PHE A 485 6.28 -21.56 2.27
CA PHE A 485 6.66 -21.89 0.90
C PHE A 485 7.63 -23.06 0.89
N ASP A 486 7.72 -23.76 -0.24
CA ASP A 486 8.65 -24.89 -0.40
C ASP A 486 9.66 -24.49 -1.47
N ASP A 487 10.89 -24.31 -1.03
CA ASP A 487 12.02 -24.05 -1.90
C ASP A 487 12.56 -25.39 -2.40
N SER A 488 12.76 -25.52 -3.72
CA SER A 488 13.19 -26.78 -4.32
C SER A 488 14.58 -27.24 -3.89
N GLU A 489 15.44 -26.31 -3.47
CA GLU A 489 16.81 -26.60 -3.03
C GLU A 489 16.91 -26.64 -1.50
N GLU A 490 16.17 -25.78 -0.82
CA GLU A 490 16.29 -25.55 0.62
C GLU A 490 15.16 -26.13 1.48
N GLY A 491 14.11 -26.65 0.85
CA GLY A 491 12.93 -27.24 1.47
C GLY A 491 11.96 -26.21 2.03
N TYR A 492 11.14 -26.63 2.99
CA TYR A 492 10.09 -25.80 3.58
C TYR A 492 10.66 -24.59 4.35
N ARG A 493 10.12 -23.41 4.04
CA ARG A 493 10.54 -22.11 4.59
C ARG A 493 9.34 -21.28 5.03
N ILE A 494 9.57 -20.36 5.95
CA ILE A 494 8.57 -19.41 6.43
C ILE A 494 8.49 -18.26 5.43
N GLY A 495 7.33 -18.08 4.82
CA GLY A 495 7.05 -16.98 3.91
C GLY A 495 6.68 -15.69 4.65
N GLY A 496 6.76 -14.58 3.93
CA GLY A 496 6.36 -13.28 4.45
C GLY A 496 4.88 -13.19 4.80
N GLY A 497 4.58 -12.49 5.88
CA GLY A 497 3.22 -12.14 6.30
C GLY A 497 2.45 -13.28 6.99
N LEU A 498 1.17 -12.98 7.24
CA LEU A 498 0.25 -13.83 7.99
C LEU A 498 -0.91 -14.32 7.13
N ARG A 499 -1.51 -15.40 7.59
CA ARG A 499 -2.82 -15.91 7.20
C ARG A 499 -3.62 -16.33 8.43
N ILE A 500 -4.91 -16.53 8.26
CA ILE A 500 -5.79 -17.01 9.34
C ILE A 500 -5.66 -18.52 9.46
N GLY A 501 -5.08 -19.00 10.56
CA GLY A 501 -5.09 -20.43 10.89
C GLY A 501 -6.46 -20.88 11.43
N SER A 502 -7.06 -20.10 12.34
CA SER A 502 -8.44 -20.33 12.78
C SER A 502 -9.15 -19.08 13.30
N ILE A 503 -10.48 -19.11 13.24
CA ILE A 503 -11.37 -18.11 13.83
C ILE A 503 -12.25 -18.81 14.85
N VAL A 504 -12.29 -18.28 16.08
CA VAL A 504 -13.13 -18.82 17.16
C VAL A 504 -14.08 -17.73 17.64
N ASN A 505 -15.37 -18.03 17.69
CA ASN A 505 -16.40 -17.13 18.20
C ASN A 505 -16.85 -17.61 19.59
N TYR A 506 -17.04 -16.65 20.48
CA TYR A 506 -17.44 -16.84 21.86
C TYR A 506 -18.69 -16.01 22.15
N ASP A 507 -19.59 -16.55 22.97
CA ASP A 507 -20.69 -15.79 23.53
C ASP A 507 -20.25 -14.97 24.77
N ASN A 508 -21.21 -14.33 25.41
CA ASN A 508 -20.98 -13.47 26.58
C ASN A 508 -20.59 -14.26 27.85
N ASN A 509 -20.63 -15.60 27.82
CA ASN A 509 -20.28 -16.49 28.92
C ASN A 509 -18.97 -17.26 28.64
N ASP A 510 -18.16 -16.79 27.66
CA ASP A 510 -16.93 -17.44 27.21
C ASP A 510 -17.14 -18.86 26.62
N LEU A 511 -18.35 -19.18 26.18
CA LEU A 511 -18.62 -20.45 25.50
C LEU A 511 -18.38 -20.33 24.00
N ILE A 512 -17.67 -21.31 23.44
CA ILE A 512 -17.41 -21.37 21.99
C ILE A 512 -18.73 -21.61 21.26
N THR A 513 -19.12 -20.67 20.42
CA THR A 513 -20.33 -20.76 19.58
C THR A 513 -20.02 -21.31 18.20
N ASN A 514 -18.82 -21.03 17.67
CA ASN A 514 -18.39 -21.49 16.35
C ASN A 514 -16.87 -21.47 16.25
N LYS A 515 -16.28 -22.49 15.62
CA LYS A 515 -14.87 -22.54 15.26
C LYS A 515 -14.71 -22.86 13.78
N LYS A 516 -13.94 -22.05 13.06
CA LYS A 516 -13.54 -22.29 11.66
C LYS A 516 -12.02 -22.43 11.58
N HIS A 517 -11.56 -23.38 10.78
CA HIS A 517 -10.16 -23.56 10.46
C HIS A 517 -9.95 -23.24 8.97
N SER A 518 -8.83 -22.56 8.64
CA SER A 518 -8.42 -22.51 7.25
C SER A 518 -7.92 -23.89 6.83
N SER A 519 -8.43 -24.39 5.71
CA SER A 519 -8.14 -25.74 5.20
C SER A 519 -7.05 -25.75 4.14
N ILE A 520 -6.44 -24.60 3.83
CA ILE A 520 -5.57 -24.43 2.67
C ILE A 520 -4.21 -23.91 3.15
N LYS A 521 -3.21 -24.81 3.13
CA LYS A 521 -1.80 -24.44 3.07
C LYS A 521 -1.41 -24.39 1.60
N ILE A 522 -1.19 -23.21 1.04
CA ILE A 522 -0.59 -23.09 -0.29
C ILE A 522 0.91 -23.01 -0.10
N LEU A 523 1.59 -24.08 -0.52
CA LEU A 523 2.99 -24.00 -0.88
C LEU A 523 3.09 -23.05 -2.07
N ILE A 524 3.58 -21.84 -1.84
CA ILE A 524 4.13 -21.04 -2.93
C ILE A 524 5.43 -21.77 -3.34
N ARG A 525 5.55 -22.19 -4.59
CA ARG A 525 6.85 -22.63 -5.14
C ARG A 525 7.54 -21.39 -5.68
N ARG A 526 8.80 -21.20 -5.31
CA ARG A 526 9.64 -20.11 -5.82
C ARG A 526 10.04 -20.37 -7.27
#